data_AF-A0A3M0WYF3-F1
#
_entry.id   AF-A0A3M0WYF3-F1
#
_cell.length_a   1.000
_cell.length_b   1.000
_cell.length_c   1.000
_cell.angle_alpha   90.00
_cell.angle_beta   90.00
_cell.angle_gamma   90.00
#
_symmetry.space_group_name_H-M   'P 1'
#
loop_
_entity.id
_entity.type
_entity.pdbx_description
1 polymer ?
#
loop_
_entity_poly.entity_id
_entity_poly.type
_entity_poly.pdbx_seq_one_letter_code
_entity_poly.pdbx_strand_id
1 'polypeptide(L)'
;MNDKPKNMSELFEKLEDLKTVFSYGQKIIPILQSLMDFMKDTVPLLENINKSIDQTAKQFPKAQDQINDISSATEIATTQILDKVDEITNDLIAADEELKGLLDTARTRDEKIDALIKNHPELANELSQLKLNGSKEIIEKHINTLGKINQNTYSITLSLQVQDITSQQLAAVNHLINSVQTKLSSLIKDIDESELEYVDANLDTAVTFDEDASFTKTESNQDFADELFAEKPEEKPSQEEIDKLFSSEL
;
A
#
# COMPACT_ATOMS: atom_id res chain seq x y z
N MET A 1 -30.87 -79.21 -58.64
CA MET A 1 -31.61 -78.67 -57.47
C MET A 1 -31.25 -77.21 -57.38
N ASN A 2 -32.25 -76.34 -57.56
CA ASN A 2 -32.08 -74.92 -57.82
C ASN A 2 -31.70 -74.16 -56.55
N ASP A 3 -30.66 -73.32 -56.70
CA ASP A 3 -30.26 -72.23 -55.82
C ASP A 3 -31.43 -71.29 -55.49
N LYS A 4 -31.74 -71.16 -54.20
CA LYS A 4 -32.30 -70.02 -53.47
C LYS A 4 -32.30 -70.39 -51.98
N PRO A 5 -31.95 -69.53 -50.99
CA PRO A 5 -31.80 -68.07 -51.03
C PRO A 5 -30.57 -67.57 -50.21
N LYS A 6 -29.32 -67.75 -50.68
CA LYS A 6 -28.13 -67.27 -49.94
C LYS A 6 -28.07 -65.74 -49.84
N ASN A 7 -28.42 -65.05 -50.93
CA ASN A 7 -28.35 -63.57 -51.01
C ASN A 7 -29.35 -62.85 -50.09
N MET A 8 -30.52 -63.42 -49.82
CA MET A 8 -31.49 -62.76 -48.91
C MET A 8 -31.06 -62.88 -47.45
N SER A 9 -30.40 -63.98 -47.08
CA SER A 9 -29.92 -64.16 -45.70
C SER A 9 -28.78 -63.19 -45.38
N GLU A 10 -27.83 -62.99 -46.28
CA GLU A 10 -26.77 -61.97 -46.14
C GLU A 10 -27.34 -60.54 -46.12
N LEU A 11 -28.39 -60.27 -46.89
CA LEU A 11 -29.04 -58.95 -46.91
C LEU A 11 -29.81 -58.68 -45.60
N PHE A 12 -30.40 -59.72 -45.01
CA PHE A 12 -30.98 -59.65 -43.66
C PHE A 12 -29.91 -59.45 -42.59
N GLU A 13 -28.77 -60.13 -42.67
CA GLU A 13 -27.64 -59.98 -41.75
C GLU A 13 -27.05 -58.57 -41.83
N LYS A 14 -26.87 -58.01 -43.04
CA LYS A 14 -26.47 -56.61 -43.26
C LYS A 14 -27.49 -55.60 -42.74
N LEU A 15 -28.79 -55.90 -42.84
CA LEU A 15 -29.86 -55.08 -42.26
C LEU A 15 -29.87 -55.16 -40.73
N GLU A 16 -29.50 -56.30 -40.16
CA GLU A 16 -29.35 -56.52 -38.72
C GLU A 16 -28.12 -55.78 -38.18
N ASP A 17 -27.01 -55.77 -38.92
CA ASP A 17 -25.84 -54.92 -38.63
C ASP A 17 -26.21 -53.43 -38.68
N LEU A 18 -26.95 -53.00 -39.70
CA LEU A 18 -27.43 -51.62 -39.83
C LEU A 18 -28.35 -51.23 -38.66
N LYS A 19 -29.26 -52.11 -38.25
CA LYS A 19 -30.12 -51.95 -37.07
C LYS A 19 -29.28 -51.85 -35.80
N THR A 20 -28.20 -52.61 -35.70
CA THR A 20 -27.27 -52.57 -34.58
C THR A 20 -26.56 -51.21 -34.52
N VAL A 21 -26.07 -50.69 -35.64
CA VAL A 21 -25.49 -49.33 -35.76
C VAL A 21 -26.50 -48.25 -35.36
N PHE A 22 -27.76 -48.37 -35.82
CA PHE A 22 -28.83 -47.46 -35.39
C PHE A 22 -29.12 -47.55 -33.89
N SER A 23 -29.06 -48.74 -33.29
CA SER A 23 -29.21 -48.93 -31.84
C SER A 23 -28.08 -48.27 -31.04
N TYR A 24 -26.85 -48.25 -31.59
CA TYR A 24 -25.73 -47.52 -31.02
C TYR A 24 -25.91 -46.01 -31.18
N GLY A 25 -26.35 -45.53 -32.34
CA GLY A 25 -26.70 -44.11 -32.55
C GLY A 25 -27.77 -43.64 -31.56
N GLN A 26 -28.79 -44.46 -31.31
CA GLN A 26 -29.84 -44.17 -30.34
C GLN A 26 -29.33 -44.09 -28.89
N LYS A 27 -28.23 -44.79 -28.57
CA LYS A 27 -27.54 -44.69 -27.27
C LYS A 27 -26.60 -43.48 -27.19
N ILE A 28 -26.10 -42.97 -28.31
CA ILE A 28 -25.21 -41.79 -28.37
C ILE A 28 -26.00 -40.48 -28.25
N ILE A 29 -27.22 -40.41 -28.79
CA ILE A 29 -28.10 -39.23 -28.70
C ILE A 29 -28.22 -38.68 -27.26
N PRO A 30 -28.57 -39.47 -26.23
CA PRO A 30 -28.69 -38.95 -24.87
C PRO A 30 -27.35 -38.45 -24.29
N ILE A 31 -26.21 -38.99 -24.74
CA ILE A 31 -24.87 -38.52 -24.33
C ILE A 31 -24.58 -37.14 -24.95
N LEU A 32 -24.85 -36.99 -26.25
CA LEU A 32 -24.72 -35.69 -26.94
C LEU A 32 -25.67 -34.64 -26.35
N GLN A 33 -26.86 -35.06 -25.93
CA GLN A 33 -27.84 -34.18 -25.32
C GLN A 33 -27.38 -33.72 -23.92
N SER A 34 -26.88 -34.63 -23.09
CA SER A 34 -26.23 -34.28 -21.81
C SER A 34 -25.01 -33.37 -22.00
N LEU A 35 -24.22 -33.57 -23.06
CA LEU A 35 -23.09 -32.70 -23.38
C LEU A 35 -23.56 -31.30 -23.83
N MET A 36 -24.61 -31.21 -24.65
CA MET A 36 -25.22 -29.93 -25.03
C MET A 36 -25.79 -29.20 -23.82
N ASP A 37 -26.52 -29.90 -22.94
CA ASP A 37 -27.06 -29.32 -21.72
C ASP A 37 -25.92 -28.84 -20.80
N PHE A 38 -24.85 -29.62 -20.67
CA PHE A 38 -23.65 -29.21 -19.93
C PHE A 38 -22.96 -27.98 -20.53
N MET A 39 -22.76 -27.91 -21.85
CA MET A 39 -22.17 -26.72 -22.49
C MET A 39 -23.08 -25.50 -22.35
N LYS A 40 -24.40 -25.70 -22.45
CA LYS A 40 -25.40 -24.64 -22.31
C LYS A 40 -25.40 -24.02 -20.92
N ASP A 41 -25.02 -24.77 -19.89
CA ASP A 41 -24.90 -24.27 -18.53
C ASP A 41 -23.49 -23.74 -18.21
N THR A 42 -22.44 -24.40 -18.72
CA THR A 42 -21.04 -24.11 -18.34
C THR A 42 -20.45 -22.93 -19.10
N VAL A 43 -20.73 -22.79 -20.40
CA VAL A 43 -20.20 -21.69 -21.23
C VAL A 43 -20.68 -20.32 -20.71
N PRO A 44 -21.97 -20.09 -20.43
CA PRO A 44 -22.42 -18.81 -19.88
C PRO A 44 -21.82 -18.52 -18.49
N LEU A 45 -21.51 -19.55 -17.72
CA LEU A 45 -20.91 -19.41 -16.39
C LEU A 45 -19.46 -18.92 -16.50
N LEU A 46 -18.69 -19.48 -17.43
CA LEU A 46 -17.34 -19.00 -17.79
C LEU A 46 -17.37 -17.56 -18.30
N GLU A 47 -18.33 -17.23 -19.17
CA GLU A 47 -18.46 -15.88 -19.72
C GLU A 47 -18.80 -14.84 -18.63
N ASN A 48 -19.65 -15.21 -17.67
CA ASN A 48 -19.96 -14.37 -16.50
C ASN A 48 -18.76 -14.20 -15.56
N ILE A 49 -17.98 -15.25 -15.34
CA ILE A 49 -16.73 -15.17 -14.56
C ILE A 49 -15.74 -14.23 -15.25
N ASN A 50 -15.52 -14.38 -16.56
CA ASN A 50 -14.62 -13.53 -17.33
C ASN A 50 -15.03 -12.05 -17.24
N LYS A 51 -16.32 -11.75 -17.49
CA LYS A 51 -16.88 -10.39 -17.32
C LYS A 51 -16.68 -9.85 -15.90
N SER A 52 -16.87 -10.67 -14.87
CA SER A 52 -16.71 -10.26 -13.48
C SER A 52 -15.24 -9.96 -13.13
N ILE A 53 -14.31 -10.77 -13.65
CA ILE A 53 -12.86 -10.55 -13.47
C ILE A 53 -12.44 -9.27 -14.19
N ASP A 54 -12.88 -9.05 -15.44
CA ASP A 54 -12.56 -7.84 -16.22
C ASP A 54 -13.09 -6.58 -15.53
N GLN A 55 -14.34 -6.61 -15.04
CA GLN A 55 -14.91 -5.51 -14.27
C GLN A 55 -14.11 -5.22 -12.99
N THR A 56 -13.65 -6.26 -12.29
CA THR A 56 -12.87 -6.12 -11.06
C THR A 56 -11.47 -5.57 -11.35
N ALA A 57 -10.81 -6.06 -12.40
CA ALA A 57 -9.50 -5.57 -12.85
C ALA A 57 -9.53 -4.08 -13.20
N LYS A 58 -10.65 -3.59 -13.78
CA LYS A 58 -10.87 -2.15 -14.06
C LYS A 58 -11.08 -1.28 -12.82
N GLN A 59 -11.48 -1.87 -11.68
CA GLN A 59 -11.70 -1.13 -10.43
C GLN A 59 -10.44 -0.98 -9.58
N PHE A 60 -9.48 -1.90 -9.70
CA PHE A 60 -8.23 -1.87 -8.93
C PHE A 60 -7.37 -0.61 -9.14
N PRO A 61 -7.18 -0.08 -10.36
CA PRO A 61 -6.47 1.18 -10.55
C PRO A 61 -7.11 2.34 -9.78
N LYS A 62 -8.45 2.42 -9.80
CA LYS A 62 -9.18 3.45 -9.04
C LYS A 62 -9.00 3.31 -7.53
N ALA A 63 -8.97 2.08 -7.02
CA ALA A 63 -8.73 1.83 -5.61
C ALA A 63 -7.30 2.22 -5.22
N GLN A 64 -6.31 1.95 -6.08
CA GLN A 64 -4.93 2.37 -5.88
C GLN A 64 -4.80 3.91 -5.86
N ASP A 65 -5.41 4.60 -6.82
CA ASP A 65 -5.43 6.06 -6.86
C ASP A 65 -6.05 6.63 -5.59
N GLN A 66 -7.19 6.09 -5.15
CA GLN A 66 -7.84 6.49 -3.91
C GLN A 66 -6.94 6.28 -2.68
N ILE A 67 -6.19 5.17 -2.61
CA ILE A 67 -5.25 4.93 -1.52
C ILE A 67 -4.12 5.96 -1.53
N ASN A 68 -3.57 6.29 -2.71
CA ASN A 68 -2.55 7.31 -2.85
C ASN A 68 -3.06 8.70 -2.42
N ASP A 69 -4.26 9.08 -2.86
CA ASP A 69 -4.90 10.34 -2.51
C ASP A 69 -5.12 10.44 -0.99
N ILE A 70 -5.65 9.37 -0.38
CA ILE A 70 -5.84 9.30 1.07
C ILE A 70 -4.50 9.40 1.80
N SER A 71 -3.47 8.69 1.33
CA SER A 71 -2.13 8.75 1.92
C SER A 71 -1.57 10.17 1.90
N SER A 72 -1.63 10.84 0.74
CA SER A 72 -1.15 12.21 0.57
C SER A 72 -1.96 13.21 1.39
N ALA A 73 -3.31 13.10 1.38
CA ALA A 73 -4.17 13.96 2.18
C ALA A 73 -3.90 13.80 3.68
N THR A 74 -3.62 12.58 4.13
CA THR A 74 -3.27 12.31 5.53
C THR A 74 -1.90 12.90 5.88
N GLU A 75 -0.92 12.82 4.99
CA GLU A 75 0.39 13.47 5.17
C GLU A 75 0.24 14.99 5.33
N ILE A 76 -0.48 15.64 4.41
CA ILE A 76 -0.76 17.08 4.46
C ILE A 76 -1.50 17.45 5.76
N ALA A 77 -2.52 16.68 6.14
CA ALA A 77 -3.28 16.95 7.36
C ALA A 77 -2.40 16.82 8.61
N THR A 78 -1.49 15.83 8.67
CA THR A 78 -0.57 15.70 9.80
C THR A 78 0.42 16.86 9.85
N THR A 79 0.99 17.29 8.71
CA THR A 79 1.84 18.49 8.68
C THR A 79 1.09 19.70 9.22
N GLN A 80 -0.16 19.91 8.80
CA GLN A 80 -0.97 21.01 9.32
C GLN A 80 -1.26 20.89 10.83
N ILE A 81 -1.45 19.68 11.35
CA ILE A 81 -1.58 19.45 12.79
C ILE A 81 -0.28 19.81 13.51
N LEU A 82 0.88 19.43 12.97
CA LEU A 82 2.19 19.76 13.55
C LEU A 82 2.44 21.27 13.55
N ASP A 83 2.12 21.96 12.46
CA ASP A 83 2.23 23.43 12.40
C ASP A 83 1.36 24.10 13.47
N LYS A 84 0.14 23.58 13.69
CA LYS A 84 -0.77 24.09 14.74
C LYS A 84 -0.29 23.77 16.15
N VAL A 85 0.31 22.60 16.34
CA VAL A 85 0.96 22.18 17.59
C VAL A 85 2.13 23.12 17.91
N ASP A 86 2.93 23.49 16.91
CA ASP A 86 4.04 24.43 17.09
C ASP A 86 3.54 25.84 17.44
N GLU A 87 2.49 26.33 16.76
CA GLU A 87 1.81 27.59 17.09
C GLU A 87 1.29 27.59 18.54
N ILE A 88 0.60 26.52 18.95
CA ILE A 88 0.13 26.34 20.34
C ILE A 88 1.31 26.34 21.31
N THR A 89 2.41 25.69 20.97
CA THR A 89 3.59 25.63 21.85
C THR A 89 4.19 27.01 22.05
N ASN A 90 4.28 27.82 20.99
CA ASN A 90 4.77 29.19 21.08
C ASN A 90 3.84 30.07 21.92
N ASP A 91 2.52 29.96 21.73
CA ASP A 91 1.53 30.69 22.52
C ASP A 91 1.59 30.29 24.01
N LEU A 92 1.80 29.00 24.31
CA LEU A 92 1.97 28.50 25.68
C LEU A 92 3.23 29.06 26.34
N ILE A 93 4.35 29.14 25.59
CA ILE A 93 5.59 29.73 26.09
C ILE A 93 5.38 31.21 26.41
N ALA A 94 4.76 31.97 25.50
CA ALA A 94 4.47 33.39 25.74
C ALA A 94 3.55 33.59 26.95
N ALA A 95 2.49 32.80 27.08
CA ALA A 95 1.59 32.85 28.22
C ALA A 95 2.27 32.46 29.56
N ASP A 96 3.16 31.47 29.54
CA ASP A 96 3.95 31.07 30.71
C ASP A 96 4.92 32.18 31.14
N GLU A 97 5.59 32.84 30.19
CA GLU A 97 6.45 33.99 30.46
C GLU A 97 5.68 35.18 31.05
N GLU A 98 4.51 35.52 30.50
CA GLU A 98 3.66 36.60 31.02
C GLU A 98 3.20 36.30 32.46
N LEU A 99 2.74 35.07 32.73
CA LEU A 99 2.30 34.67 34.07
C LEU A 99 3.46 34.65 35.09
N LYS A 100 4.66 34.19 34.68
CA LYS A 100 5.86 34.28 35.51
C LYS A 100 6.25 35.73 35.80
N GLY A 101 6.16 36.61 34.81
CA GLY A 101 6.41 38.04 35.00
C GLY A 101 5.42 38.70 35.99
N LEU A 102 4.14 38.33 35.93
CA LEU A 102 3.14 38.77 36.90
C LEU A 102 3.44 38.23 38.31
N LEU A 103 3.85 36.97 38.41
CA LEU A 103 4.23 36.34 39.68
C LEU A 103 5.42 37.04 40.32
N ASP A 104 6.46 37.36 39.55
CA ASP A 104 7.64 38.07 40.05
C ASP A 104 7.33 39.52 40.41
N THR A 105 6.47 40.20 39.64
CA THR A 105 5.97 41.54 40.00
C THR A 105 5.20 41.52 41.33
N ALA A 106 4.35 40.51 41.54
CA ALA A 106 3.63 40.32 42.79
C ALA A 106 4.59 40.07 43.97
N ARG A 107 5.62 39.23 43.78
CA ARG A 107 6.66 38.99 44.80
C ARG A 107 7.41 40.28 45.15
N THR A 108 7.86 41.04 44.17
CA THR A 108 8.62 42.28 44.40
C THR A 108 7.76 43.33 45.12
N ARG A 109 6.46 43.37 44.82
CA ARG A 109 5.49 44.20 45.55
C ARG A 109 5.35 43.75 47.00
N ASP A 110 5.18 42.47 47.25
CA ASP A 110 5.05 41.93 48.61
C ASP A 110 6.32 42.20 49.44
N GLU A 111 7.52 42.07 48.84
CA GLU A 111 8.79 42.44 49.48
C GLU A 111 8.86 43.92 49.86
N LYS A 112 8.41 44.82 48.98
CA LYS A 112 8.32 46.26 49.28
C LYS A 112 7.32 46.55 50.39
N ILE A 113 6.19 45.85 50.39
CA ILE A 113 5.18 45.93 51.46
C ILE A 113 5.80 45.49 52.78
N ASP A 114 6.53 44.37 52.81
CA ASP A 114 7.21 43.87 54.00
C ASP A 114 8.28 44.83 54.54
N ALA A 115 9.04 45.47 53.65
CA ALA A 115 9.99 46.51 54.02
C ALA A 115 9.31 47.75 54.63
N LEU A 116 8.15 48.17 54.11
CA LEU A 116 7.38 49.29 54.63
C LEU A 116 6.76 49.00 56.00
N ILE A 117 6.22 47.78 56.18
CA ILE A 117 5.68 47.32 57.47
C ILE A 117 6.78 47.34 58.55
N LYS A 118 8.00 46.94 58.20
CA LYS A 118 9.15 46.95 59.13
C LYS A 118 9.50 48.37 59.60
N ASN A 119 9.34 49.38 58.74
CA ASN A 119 9.63 50.78 59.05
C ASN A 119 8.46 51.49 59.75
N HIS A 120 7.22 51.05 59.51
CA HIS A 120 6.00 51.64 60.05
C HIS A 120 5.02 50.55 60.55
N PRO A 121 5.24 50.01 61.76
CA PRO A 121 4.44 48.90 62.28
C PRO A 121 2.96 49.23 62.48
N GLU A 122 2.61 50.52 62.57
CA GLU A 122 1.24 51.01 62.70
C GLU A 122 0.37 50.71 61.46
N LEU A 123 0.99 50.58 60.29
CA LEU A 123 0.31 50.32 59.01
C LEU A 123 0.22 48.81 58.67
N ALA A 124 0.70 47.94 59.57
CA ALA A 124 0.83 46.50 59.32
C ALA A 124 -0.49 45.84 58.90
N ASN A 125 -1.62 46.22 59.51
CA ASN A 125 -2.92 45.62 59.21
C ASN A 125 -3.44 45.99 57.82
N GLU A 126 -3.37 47.27 57.42
CA GLU A 126 -3.83 47.72 56.10
C GLU A 126 -2.91 47.25 54.96
N LEU A 127 -1.60 47.26 55.20
CA LEU A 127 -0.62 46.80 54.22
C LEU A 127 -0.61 45.27 54.03
N SER A 128 -0.92 44.50 55.08
CA SER A 128 -1.03 43.04 54.98
C SER A 128 -2.25 42.59 54.18
N GLN A 129 -3.35 43.36 54.21
CA GLN A 129 -4.53 43.09 53.39
C GLN A 129 -4.29 43.38 51.90
N LEU A 130 -3.31 44.22 51.57
CA LEU A 130 -2.88 44.49 50.20
C LEU A 130 -1.98 43.39 49.63
N LYS A 131 -1.57 42.37 50.38
CA LYS A 131 -0.82 41.24 49.82
C LYS A 131 -1.72 40.38 48.93
N LEU A 132 -1.23 40.01 47.76
CA LEU A 132 -1.99 39.28 46.73
C LEU A 132 -1.92 37.75 46.90
N ASN A 133 -1.91 37.24 48.14
CA ASN A 133 -1.68 35.81 48.42
C ASN A 133 -2.64 34.87 47.66
N GLY A 134 -3.93 35.21 47.56
CA GLY A 134 -4.90 34.41 46.79
C GLY A 134 -4.68 34.46 45.28
N SER A 135 -4.20 35.57 44.74
CA SER A 135 -3.91 35.69 43.29
C SER A 135 -2.65 34.93 42.90
N LYS A 136 -1.67 34.83 43.81
CA LYS A 136 -0.43 34.08 43.59
C LYS A 136 -0.69 32.59 43.37
N GLU A 137 -1.50 31.98 44.22
CA GLU A 137 -1.85 30.56 44.14
C GLU A 137 -2.64 30.24 42.85
N ILE A 138 -3.51 31.16 42.41
CA ILE A 138 -4.23 31.04 41.14
C ILE A 138 -3.28 31.10 39.94
N ILE A 139 -2.32 32.03 39.95
CA ILE A 139 -1.30 32.16 38.88
C ILE A 139 -0.42 30.90 38.82
N GLU A 140 0.06 30.41 39.96
CA GLU A 140 0.87 29.17 40.03
C GLU A 140 0.09 27.95 39.51
N LYS A 141 -1.21 27.86 39.79
CA LYS A 141 -2.09 26.82 39.23
C LYS A 141 -2.23 26.92 37.70
N HIS A 142 -2.33 28.13 37.17
CA HIS A 142 -2.39 28.33 35.71
C HIS A 142 -1.06 27.98 35.03
N ILE A 143 0.09 28.37 35.60
CA ILE A 143 1.42 27.95 35.13
C ILE A 143 1.54 26.43 35.07
N ASN A 144 1.12 25.72 36.13
CA ASN A 144 1.13 24.25 36.13
C ASN A 144 0.22 23.66 35.04
N THR A 145 -0.94 24.27 34.80
CA THR A 145 -1.87 23.86 33.75
C THR A 145 -1.27 24.06 32.36
N LEU A 146 -0.62 25.19 32.10
CA LEU A 146 0.10 25.44 30.84
C LEU A 146 1.21 24.41 30.63
N GLY A 147 1.97 24.07 31.67
CA GLY A 147 2.99 23.02 31.63
C GLY A 147 2.43 21.65 31.23
N LYS A 148 1.25 21.28 31.73
CA LYS A 148 0.55 20.05 31.32
C LYS A 148 0.09 20.10 29.87
N ILE A 149 -0.43 21.24 29.41
CA ILE A 149 -0.85 21.39 28.01
C ILE A 149 0.37 21.24 27.09
N ASN A 150 1.50 21.87 27.42
CA ASN A 150 2.74 21.75 26.65
C ASN A 150 3.22 20.29 26.57
N GLN A 151 3.19 19.55 27.68
CA GLN A 151 3.51 18.12 27.69
C GLN A 151 2.57 17.30 26.80
N ASN A 152 1.27 17.62 26.79
CA ASN A 152 0.32 16.96 25.91
C ASN A 152 0.60 17.26 24.44
N THR A 153 0.96 18.51 24.11
CA THR A 153 1.35 18.92 22.75
C THR A 153 2.55 18.10 22.26
N TYR A 154 3.58 17.94 23.10
CA TYR A 154 4.71 17.06 22.80
C TYR A 154 4.30 15.59 22.59
N SER A 155 3.37 15.08 23.40
CA SER A 155 2.84 13.72 23.24
C SER A 155 2.08 13.54 21.92
N ILE A 156 1.36 14.56 21.46
CA ILE A 156 0.67 14.56 20.16
C ILE A 156 1.70 14.46 19.03
N THR A 157 2.74 15.30 19.06
CA THR A 157 3.84 15.26 18.08
C THR A 157 4.46 13.87 17.99
N LEU A 158 4.77 13.25 19.13
CA LEU A 158 5.34 11.90 19.16
C LEU A 158 4.36 10.85 18.60
N SER A 159 3.07 10.99 18.89
CA SER A 159 2.05 10.02 18.43
C SER A 159 1.86 10.07 16.92
N LEU A 160 1.97 11.25 16.31
CA LEU A 160 1.83 11.43 14.86
C LEU A 160 3.02 10.86 14.08
N GLN A 161 4.18 10.63 14.71
CA GLN A 161 5.36 10.04 14.05
C GLN A 161 5.14 8.59 13.58
N VAL A 162 4.12 7.88 14.08
CA VAL A 162 3.77 6.51 13.61
C VAL A 162 3.28 6.50 12.15
N GLN A 163 2.96 7.67 11.58
CA GLN A 163 2.41 7.78 10.24
C GLN A 163 3.32 7.18 9.14
N ASP A 164 4.64 7.22 9.29
CA ASP A 164 5.58 6.60 8.34
C ASP A 164 5.30 5.09 8.16
N ILE A 165 4.90 4.39 9.22
CA ILE A 165 4.53 2.97 9.16
C ILE A 165 3.25 2.79 8.35
N THR A 166 2.27 3.69 8.53
CA THR A 166 1.00 3.61 7.80
C THR A 166 1.17 3.89 6.30
N SER A 167 1.99 4.86 5.93
CA SER A 167 2.32 5.15 4.53
C SER A 167 3.03 3.96 3.87
N GLN A 168 3.97 3.32 4.57
CA GLN A 168 4.62 2.09 4.08
C GLN A 168 3.64 0.94 3.90
N GLN A 169 2.71 0.75 4.83
CA GLN A 169 1.68 -0.29 4.72
C GLN A 169 0.74 -0.04 3.53
N LEU A 170 0.32 1.21 3.30
CA LEU A 170 -0.50 1.57 2.14
C LEU A 170 0.27 1.37 0.82
N ALA A 171 1.55 1.71 0.77
CA ALA A 171 2.40 1.44 -0.40
C ALA A 171 2.50 -0.07 -0.70
N ALA A 172 2.66 -0.90 0.34
CA ALA A 172 2.67 -2.36 0.19
C ALA A 172 1.32 -2.89 -0.34
N VAL A 173 0.20 -2.36 0.17
CA VAL A 173 -1.15 -2.71 -0.33
C VAL A 173 -1.31 -2.33 -1.80
N ASN A 174 -0.83 -1.16 -2.22
CA ASN A 174 -0.86 -0.74 -3.61
C ASN A 174 -0.07 -1.67 -4.53
N HIS A 175 1.12 -2.12 -4.11
CA HIS A 175 1.87 -3.12 -4.86
C HIS A 175 1.13 -4.46 -4.96
N LEU A 176 0.45 -4.89 -3.90
CA LEU A 176 -0.37 -6.11 -3.93
C LEU A 176 -1.54 -5.97 -4.89
N ILE A 177 -2.26 -4.84 -4.87
CA ILE A 177 -3.37 -4.56 -5.79
C ILE A 177 -2.89 -4.64 -7.25
N ASN A 178 -1.73 -4.05 -7.56
CA ASN A 178 -1.15 -4.10 -8.90
C ASN A 178 -0.77 -5.52 -9.32
N SER A 179 -0.20 -6.31 -8.41
CA SER A 179 0.15 -7.71 -8.69
C SER A 179 -1.11 -8.54 -9.00
N VAL A 180 -2.17 -8.38 -8.21
CA VAL A 180 -3.45 -9.06 -8.47
C VAL A 180 -4.06 -8.60 -9.79
N GLN A 181 -4.07 -7.29 -10.06
CA GLN A 181 -4.57 -6.74 -11.32
C GLN A 181 -3.83 -7.30 -12.54
N THR A 182 -2.51 -7.37 -12.47
CA THR A 182 -1.66 -7.93 -13.54
C THR A 182 -1.98 -9.41 -13.74
N LYS A 183 -2.08 -10.18 -12.66
CA LYS A 183 -2.37 -11.61 -12.75
C LYS A 183 -3.76 -11.90 -13.32
N LEU A 184 -4.77 -11.14 -12.92
CA LEU A 184 -6.13 -11.27 -13.47
C LEU A 184 -6.19 -10.85 -14.95
N SER A 185 -5.47 -9.79 -15.33
CA SER A 185 -5.42 -9.33 -16.72
C SER A 185 -4.75 -10.36 -17.65
N SER A 186 -3.66 -10.99 -17.19
CA SER A 186 -3.05 -12.14 -17.88
C SER A 186 -4.05 -13.30 -17.99
N LEU A 187 -4.76 -13.64 -16.92
CA LEU A 187 -5.72 -14.74 -16.94
C LEU A 187 -6.86 -14.52 -17.96
N ILE A 188 -7.34 -13.28 -18.11
CA ILE A 188 -8.34 -12.92 -19.11
C ILE A 188 -7.74 -13.07 -20.51
N LYS A 189 -6.52 -12.57 -20.72
CA LYS A 189 -5.83 -12.64 -22.01
C LYS A 189 -5.63 -14.10 -22.45
N ASP A 190 -5.21 -14.97 -21.53
CA ASP A 190 -5.02 -16.39 -21.80
C ASP A 190 -6.32 -17.10 -22.20
N ILE A 191 -7.46 -16.71 -21.60
CA ILE A 191 -8.78 -17.25 -21.94
C ILE A 191 -9.23 -16.75 -23.33
N ASP A 192 -9.02 -15.48 -23.63
CA ASP A 192 -9.42 -14.85 -24.90
C ASP A 192 -8.57 -15.37 -26.09
N GLU A 193 -7.26 -15.57 -25.88
CA GLU A 193 -6.38 -16.21 -26.88
C GLU A 193 -6.74 -17.68 -27.11
N SER A 194 -7.21 -18.39 -26.08
CA SER A 194 -7.67 -19.79 -26.23
C SER A 194 -8.96 -19.95 -27.05
N GLU A 195 -9.76 -18.91 -27.21
CA GLU A 195 -10.94 -18.92 -28.11
C GLU A 195 -10.56 -18.72 -29.59
N LEU A 196 -9.32 -18.33 -29.92
CA LEU A 196 -8.88 -18.03 -31.28
C LEU A 196 -8.05 -19.11 -31.98
N GLU A 197 -7.65 -20.20 -31.30
CA GLU A 197 -7.00 -21.34 -31.96
C GLU A 197 -8.02 -22.32 -32.55
N TYR A 198 -8.65 -21.90 -33.65
CA TYR A 198 -8.92 -22.88 -34.71
C TYR A 198 -7.57 -23.34 -35.25
N VAL A 199 -7.17 -24.55 -34.86
CA VAL A 199 -5.94 -25.23 -35.28
C VAL A 199 -5.89 -25.29 -36.80
N ASP A 200 -5.24 -24.32 -37.44
CA ASP A 200 -4.69 -24.50 -38.78
C ASP A 200 -3.31 -25.13 -38.59
N ALA A 201 -3.27 -26.44 -38.82
CA ALA A 201 -2.06 -27.23 -38.75
C ALA A 201 -1.11 -26.82 -39.90
N ASN A 202 -0.24 -25.84 -39.63
CA ASN A 202 1.04 -25.73 -40.31
C ASN A 202 2.09 -25.22 -39.33
N LEU A 203 2.88 -26.16 -38.82
CA LEU A 203 4.24 -25.92 -38.36
C LEU A 203 5.04 -25.31 -39.51
N ASP A 204 5.64 -24.14 -39.31
CA ASP A 204 7.10 -24.06 -39.32
C ASP A 204 7.68 -22.66 -39.01
N THR A 205 8.68 -22.70 -38.13
CA THR A 205 9.90 -21.87 -38.06
C THR A 205 9.91 -20.49 -37.40
N ALA A 206 10.65 -20.46 -36.29
CA ALA A 206 11.62 -19.44 -35.86
C ALA A 206 11.11 -18.07 -35.38
N VAL A 207 10.90 -17.95 -34.06
CA VAL A 207 11.05 -16.65 -33.37
C VAL A 207 11.84 -16.84 -32.08
N THR A 208 12.98 -16.16 -32.02
CA THR A 208 13.91 -16.04 -30.90
C THR A 208 13.37 -15.06 -29.86
N PHE A 209 12.31 -15.45 -29.15
CA PHE A 209 11.84 -14.70 -27.99
C PHE A 209 11.38 -15.68 -26.91
N ASP A 210 12.03 -15.62 -25.75
CA ASP A 210 11.71 -16.41 -24.57
C ASP A 210 11.01 -15.50 -23.57
N GLU A 211 9.69 -15.64 -23.45
CA GLU A 211 8.84 -14.86 -22.56
C GLU A 211 8.98 -15.29 -21.08
N ASP A 212 9.64 -16.43 -20.82
CA ASP A 212 9.93 -16.98 -19.49
C ASP A 212 11.36 -16.66 -19.00
N ALA A 213 12.02 -15.64 -19.58
CA ALA A 213 13.34 -15.18 -19.13
C ALA A 213 13.30 -14.70 -17.67
N SER A 214 13.52 -15.63 -16.74
CA SER A 214 13.60 -15.36 -15.30
C SER A 214 15.04 -15.04 -14.90
N PHE A 215 15.20 -14.02 -14.04
CA PHE A 215 16.50 -13.66 -13.48
C PHE A 215 17.05 -14.80 -12.63
N THR A 216 17.92 -15.61 -13.21
CA THR A 216 18.68 -16.63 -12.49
C THR A 216 19.99 -16.00 -12.03
N LYS A 217 20.14 -15.83 -10.72
CA LYS A 217 21.41 -15.44 -10.10
C LYS A 217 22.36 -16.63 -10.13
N THR A 218 22.91 -16.91 -11.30
CA THR A 218 23.92 -17.95 -11.49
C THR A 218 25.29 -17.30 -11.31
N GLU A 219 26.08 -17.77 -10.35
CA GLU A 219 27.42 -17.25 -10.00
C GLU A 219 28.36 -17.18 -11.22
N SER A 220 28.12 -18.00 -12.26
CA SER A 220 28.90 -18.01 -13.51
C SER A 220 29.01 -16.65 -14.23
N ASN A 221 28.02 -15.76 -14.13
CA ASN A 221 28.10 -14.43 -14.75
C ASN A 221 28.86 -13.44 -13.86
N GLN A 222 28.90 -13.69 -12.55
CA GLN A 222 29.69 -12.94 -11.59
C GLN A 222 31.16 -13.35 -11.70
N ASP A 223 31.44 -14.65 -11.85
CA ASP A 223 32.79 -15.18 -12.06
C ASP A 223 33.43 -14.66 -13.35
N PHE A 224 32.65 -14.54 -14.45
CA PHE A 224 33.13 -13.95 -15.70
C PHE A 224 33.39 -12.45 -15.58
N ALA A 225 32.58 -11.71 -14.81
CA ALA A 225 32.81 -10.30 -14.53
C ALA A 225 34.05 -10.11 -13.64
N ASP A 226 34.19 -10.95 -12.61
CA ASP A 226 35.33 -10.92 -11.68
C ASP A 226 36.64 -11.31 -12.39
N GLU A 227 36.60 -12.22 -13.36
CA GLU A 227 37.73 -12.58 -14.24
C GLU A 227 38.10 -11.41 -15.18
N LEU A 228 37.12 -10.69 -15.72
CA LEU A 228 37.34 -9.49 -16.53
C LEU A 228 37.95 -8.33 -15.73
N PHE A 229 37.58 -8.21 -14.44
CA PHE A 229 38.17 -7.23 -13.51
C PHE A 229 39.54 -7.68 -12.96
N ALA A 230 39.82 -8.99 -12.92
CA ALA A 230 41.12 -9.52 -12.52
C ALA A 230 42.20 -9.34 -13.62
N GLU A 231 41.82 -9.31 -14.89
CA GLU A 231 42.75 -9.11 -16.02
C GLU A 231 43.26 -7.66 -16.20
N LYS A 232 42.71 -6.66 -15.50
CA LYS A 232 43.19 -5.26 -15.56
C LYS A 232 43.53 -4.70 -14.17
N PRO A 233 44.76 -4.90 -13.68
CA PRO A 233 45.19 -4.41 -12.36
C PRO A 233 45.74 -2.98 -12.35
N GLU A 234 45.48 -2.13 -13.36
CA GLU A 234 46.01 -0.76 -13.37
C GLU A 234 44.88 0.28 -13.47
N GLU A 235 44.97 1.25 -12.55
CA GLU A 235 44.11 2.43 -12.38
C GLU A 235 42.83 2.23 -11.55
N LYS A 236 43.01 1.77 -10.30
CA LYS A 236 42.14 2.26 -9.22
C LYS A 236 42.52 3.73 -8.97
N PRO A 237 41.62 4.70 -9.16
CA PRO A 237 41.92 6.10 -8.89
C PRO A 237 42.31 6.26 -7.42
N SER A 238 43.38 7.00 -7.16
CA SER A 238 43.87 7.17 -5.80
C SER A 238 42.94 8.10 -5.02
N GLN A 239 42.86 7.92 -3.70
CA GLN A 239 42.02 8.77 -2.84
C GLN A 239 42.39 10.26 -2.98
N GLU A 240 43.64 10.59 -3.32
CA GLU A 240 44.07 11.97 -3.61
C GLU A 240 43.46 12.55 -4.91
N GLU A 241 43.15 11.72 -5.91
CA GLU A 241 42.45 12.16 -7.13
C GLU A 241 40.97 12.38 -6.88
N ILE A 242 40.36 11.51 -6.06
CA ILE A 242 38.98 11.64 -5.61
C ILE A 242 38.83 12.91 -4.76
N ASP A 243 39.75 13.14 -3.82
CA ASP A 243 39.71 14.31 -2.93
C ASP A 243 39.96 15.64 -3.69
N LYS A 244 40.70 15.62 -4.81
CA LYS A 244 40.85 16.79 -5.72
C LYS A 244 39.56 17.15 -6.46
N LEU A 245 38.72 16.16 -6.78
CA LEU A 245 37.42 16.38 -7.42
C LEU A 245 36.41 17.03 -6.46
N PHE A 246 36.55 16.84 -5.15
CA PHE A 246 35.62 17.37 -4.14
C PHE A 246 36.15 18.59 -3.35
N SER A 247 37.41 19.00 -3.55
CA SER A 247 38.00 20.19 -2.92
C SER A 247 38.01 21.44 -3.82
N SER A 248 37.46 21.35 -5.03
CA SER A 248 37.39 22.48 -5.98
C SER A 248 36.04 23.21 -6.02
N GLU A 249 35.09 22.88 -5.15
CA GLU A 249 33.90 23.70 -4.89
C GLU A 249 33.67 23.87 -3.37
N LEU A 250 33.93 25.10 -2.90
CA LEU A 250 33.77 25.69 -1.55
C LEU A 250 34.91 25.49 -0.54
#